data_AF-A0A951Z964-F1
#
_entry.id   AF-A0A951Z964-F1
#
_cell.length_a   1.000
_cell.length_b   1.000
_cell.length_c   1.000
_cell.angle_alpha   90.00
_cell.angle_beta   90.00
_cell.angle_gamma   90.00
#
_symmetry.space_group_name_H-M   'P 1'
#
loop_
_entity.id
_entity.type
_entity.pdbx_description
1 polymer ?
#
loop_
_entity_poly.entity_id
_entity_poly.type
_entity_poly.pdbx_seq_one_letter_code
_entity_poly.pdbx_strand_id
1 'polypeptide(L)'
;MSLTVTRARVKEKCGVTGTDHDAAIDNLIAELVPAIEWTIASEHLADTGNVLLQGTLLLGATEIVCGEFLAQRLRVAGALDATTENDVRTEPFGRRNPSDPYGLARQGWARLAPFRKANLDVSESSGVLVGAIPSSPTEDS
;
A
#
# COMPACT_ATOMS: atom_id res chain seq x y z
N MET A 1 -8.38 -9.41 -15.06
CA MET A 1 -8.02 -10.69 -14.42
C MET A 1 -7.61 -10.38 -13.00
N SER A 2 -7.99 -11.21 -12.01
CA SER A 2 -7.82 -10.89 -10.59
C SER A 2 -6.57 -11.52 -9.98
N LEU A 3 -5.87 -10.78 -9.11
CA LEU A 3 -4.82 -11.29 -8.25
C LEU A 3 -5.40 -12.30 -7.26
N THR A 4 -4.84 -13.49 -7.23
CA THR A 4 -5.31 -14.56 -6.34
C THR A 4 -4.46 -14.60 -5.06
N VAL A 5 -4.70 -13.67 -4.15
CA VAL A 5 -4.12 -13.72 -2.80
C VAL A 5 -4.84 -14.79 -1.99
N THR A 6 -4.08 -15.68 -1.35
CA THR A 6 -4.65 -16.76 -0.53
C THR A 6 -4.41 -16.53 0.95
N ARG A 7 -5.37 -16.95 1.76
CA ARG A 7 -5.27 -16.94 3.22
C ARG A 7 -3.99 -17.61 3.73
N ALA A 8 -3.63 -18.76 3.15
CA ALA A 8 -2.43 -19.50 3.53
C ALA A 8 -1.15 -18.65 3.40
N ARG A 9 -1.02 -17.88 2.31
CA ARG A 9 0.13 -17.00 2.09
C ARG A 9 0.14 -15.80 3.03
N VAL A 10 -1.03 -15.23 3.34
CA VAL A 10 -1.12 -14.16 4.35
C VAL A 10 -0.71 -14.68 5.72
N LYS A 11 -1.20 -15.86 6.14
CA LYS A 11 -0.83 -16.49 7.42
C LYS A 11 0.66 -16.78 7.53
N GLU A 12 1.24 -17.36 6.49
CA GLU A 12 2.69 -17.60 6.40
C GLU A 12 3.47 -16.28 6.57
N LYS A 13 3.07 -15.23 5.84
CA LYS A 13 3.76 -13.92 5.88
C LYS A 13 3.62 -13.23 7.24
N CYS A 14 2.46 -13.35 7.89
CA CYS A 14 2.19 -12.71 9.18
C CYS A 14 2.62 -13.56 10.39
N GLY A 15 3.18 -14.76 10.18
CA GLY A 15 3.56 -15.67 11.27
C GLY A 15 2.37 -16.17 12.09
N VAL A 16 1.21 -16.38 11.46
CA VAL A 16 -0.04 -16.80 12.13
C VAL A 16 -0.30 -18.28 11.88
N THR A 17 -0.60 -19.01 12.95
CA THR A 17 -1.01 -20.43 12.93
C THR A 17 -2.45 -20.57 13.47
N GLY A 18 -3.04 -21.76 13.37
CA GLY A 18 -4.42 -22.01 13.83
C GLY A 18 -5.48 -21.38 12.91
N THR A 19 -6.75 -21.33 13.34
CA THR A 19 -7.89 -20.92 12.50
C THR A 19 -8.62 -19.67 12.99
N ASP A 20 -8.23 -19.13 14.15
CA ASP A 20 -8.95 -18.05 14.85
C ASP A 20 -9.06 -16.75 14.04
N HIS A 21 -8.17 -16.57 13.07
CA HIS A 21 -8.08 -15.37 12.25
C HIS A 21 -8.50 -15.59 10.80
N ASP A 22 -8.96 -16.80 10.43
CA ASP A 22 -9.21 -17.15 9.03
C ASP A 22 -10.27 -16.25 8.39
N ALA A 23 -11.40 -16.03 9.08
CA ALA A 23 -12.47 -15.16 8.58
C ALA A 23 -12.03 -13.68 8.46
N ALA A 24 -11.26 -13.18 9.43
CA ALA A 24 -10.75 -11.81 9.38
C ALA A 24 -9.80 -11.62 8.18
N ILE A 25 -8.92 -12.59 7.93
CA ILE A 25 -8.01 -12.58 6.77
C ILE A 25 -8.80 -12.65 5.46
N ASP A 26 -9.82 -13.51 5.36
CA ASP A 26 -10.64 -13.61 4.16
C ASP A 26 -11.37 -12.30 3.84
N ASN A 27 -11.94 -11.66 4.87
CA ASN A 27 -12.62 -10.38 4.73
C ASN A 27 -11.65 -9.30 4.23
N LEU A 28 -10.43 -9.24 4.80
CA LEU A 28 -9.39 -8.32 4.37
C LEU A 28 -8.93 -8.58 2.93
N ILE A 29 -8.81 -9.85 2.52
CA ILE A 29 -8.50 -10.21 1.12
C ILE A 29 -9.62 -9.70 0.20
N ALA A 30 -10.88 -9.96 0.55
CA ALA A 30 -12.04 -9.55 -0.25
C ALA A 30 -12.16 -8.02 -0.37
N GLU A 31 -11.76 -7.28 0.67
CA GLU A 31 -11.80 -5.82 0.69
C GLU A 31 -10.61 -5.19 -0.05
N LEU A 32 -9.39 -5.63 0.27
CA LEU A 32 -8.17 -4.94 -0.17
C LEU A 32 -7.72 -5.35 -1.57
N VAL A 33 -7.91 -6.61 -1.98
CA VAL A 33 -7.42 -7.07 -3.29
C VAL A 33 -8.06 -6.29 -4.44
N PRO A 34 -9.39 -6.07 -4.49
CA PRO A 34 -9.99 -5.25 -5.54
C PRO A 34 -9.47 -3.80 -5.55
N ALA A 35 -9.24 -3.23 -4.37
CA ALA A 35 -8.69 -1.88 -4.25
C ALA A 35 -7.24 -1.81 -4.78
N ILE A 36 -6.42 -2.82 -4.49
CA ILE A 36 -5.05 -2.93 -4.99
C ILE A 36 -5.04 -3.09 -6.51
N GLU A 37 -5.85 -4.01 -7.05
CA GLU A 37 -6.01 -4.22 -8.49
C GLU A 37 -6.39 -2.94 -9.22
N TRP A 38 -7.30 -2.15 -8.62
CA TRP A 38 -7.70 -0.87 -9.19
C TRP A 38 -6.52 0.10 -9.37
N THR A 39 -5.48 0.01 -8.54
CA THR A 39 -4.30 0.88 -8.66
C THR A 39 -3.30 0.43 -9.73
N ILE A 40 -3.35 -0.82 -10.17
CA ILE A 40 -2.38 -1.44 -11.08
C ILE A 40 -2.80 -1.21 -12.54
N ALA A 41 -1.83 -0.96 -13.42
CA ALA A 41 -2.08 -0.82 -14.85
C ALA A 41 -2.61 -2.14 -15.44
N SER A 42 -3.64 -2.06 -16.29
CA SER A 42 -4.35 -3.25 -16.78
C SER A 42 -3.46 -4.19 -17.58
N GLU A 43 -2.43 -3.67 -18.27
CA GLU A 43 -1.47 -4.47 -19.01
C GLU A 43 -0.69 -5.44 -18.11
N HIS A 44 -0.32 -5.03 -16.90
CA HIS A 44 0.41 -5.88 -15.96
C HIS A 44 -0.48 -6.95 -15.32
N LEU A 45 -1.76 -6.64 -15.12
CA LEU A 45 -2.76 -7.62 -14.69
C LEU A 45 -3.10 -8.63 -15.79
N ALA A 46 -2.98 -8.24 -17.06
CA ALA A 46 -3.24 -9.10 -18.21
C ALA A 46 -2.05 -9.98 -18.61
N ASP A 47 -0.82 -9.61 -18.26
CA ASP A 47 0.41 -10.38 -18.54
C ASP A 47 0.57 -11.58 -17.59
N THR A 48 -0.33 -12.56 -17.71
CA THR A 48 -0.31 -13.78 -16.88
C THR A 48 0.74 -14.80 -17.31
N GLY A 49 1.35 -14.62 -18.49
CA GLY A 49 2.47 -15.47 -18.94
C GLY A 49 3.77 -15.16 -18.21
N ASN A 50 3.91 -13.94 -17.67
CA ASN A 50 5.09 -13.51 -16.96
C ASN A 50 5.05 -13.92 -15.47
N VAL A 51 5.57 -15.10 -15.18
CA VAL A 51 5.58 -15.69 -13.82
C VAL A 51 6.28 -14.78 -12.79
N LEU A 52 7.36 -14.10 -13.18
CA LEU A 52 8.11 -13.22 -12.27
C LEU A 52 7.32 -11.97 -11.91
N LEU A 53 6.65 -11.37 -12.90
CA LEU A 53 5.74 -10.24 -12.68
C LEU A 53 4.58 -10.66 -11.77
N GLN A 54 3.89 -11.75 -12.10
CA GLN A 54 2.76 -12.23 -11.31
C GLN A 54 3.16 -12.56 -9.87
N GLY A 55 4.32 -13.20 -9.67
CA GLY A 55 4.87 -13.43 -8.34
C GLY A 55 5.15 -12.14 -7.57
N THR A 56 5.63 -11.10 -8.25
CA THR A 56 5.89 -9.78 -7.65
C THR A 56 4.59 -9.08 -7.24
N LEU A 57 3.57 -9.11 -8.10
CA LEU A 57 2.26 -8.51 -7.82
C LEU A 57 1.57 -9.22 -6.65
N LEU A 58 1.58 -10.56 -6.64
CA LEU A 58 1.01 -11.37 -5.56
C LEU A 58 1.74 -11.14 -4.23
N LEU A 59 3.07 -11.04 -4.25
CA LEU A 59 3.86 -10.75 -3.05
C LEU A 59 3.52 -9.37 -2.50
N GLY A 60 3.45 -8.35 -3.35
CA GLY A 60 3.11 -6.99 -2.94
C GLY A 60 1.70 -6.89 -2.34
N ALA A 61 0.72 -7.54 -2.98
CA ALA A 61 -0.64 -7.59 -2.46
C ALA A 61 -0.72 -8.35 -1.12
N THR A 62 0.01 -9.46 -0.98
CA THR A 62 0.09 -10.22 0.28
C THR A 62 0.72 -9.39 1.40
N GLU A 63 1.77 -8.61 1.10
CA GLU A 63 2.43 -7.71 2.05
C GLU A 63 1.47 -6.62 2.55
N ILE A 64 0.64 -6.05 1.68
CA ILE A 64 -0.37 -5.04 2.05
C ILE A 64 -1.45 -5.63 2.95
N VAL A 65 -2.04 -6.77 2.56
CA VAL A 65 -3.06 -7.45 3.35
C VAL A 65 -2.52 -7.86 4.72
N CYS A 66 -1.29 -8.40 4.76
CA CYS A 66 -0.65 -8.78 6.01
C CYS A 66 -0.37 -7.58 6.91
N GLY A 67 0.08 -6.45 6.34
CA GLY A 67 0.31 -5.21 7.08
C GLY A 67 -0.96 -4.70 7.76
N GLU A 68 -2.09 -4.63 7.04
CA GLU A 68 -3.36 -4.20 7.63
C GLU A 68 -3.86 -5.17 8.70
N PHE A 69 -3.74 -6.48 8.46
CA PHE A 69 -4.11 -7.49 9.45
C PHE A 69 -3.34 -7.31 10.77
N LEU A 70 -2.02 -7.11 10.70
CA LEU A 70 -1.19 -6.89 11.89
C LEU A 70 -1.51 -5.54 12.56
N ALA A 71 -1.83 -4.50 11.79
CA ALA A 71 -2.28 -3.23 12.33
C ALA A 71 -3.62 -3.36 13.09
N GLN A 72 -4.59 -4.12 12.55
CA GLN A 72 -5.85 -4.39 13.24
C GLN A 72 -5.64 -5.12 14.58
N ARG A 73 -4.71 -6.08 14.62
CA ARG A 73 -4.36 -6.78 15.88
C ARG A 73 -3.81 -5.85 16.95
N LEU A 74 -3.12 -4.78 16.58
CA LEU A 74 -2.63 -3.77 17.52
C LEU A 74 -3.69 -2.76 17.96
N ARG A 75 -4.85 -2.70 17.29
CA ARG A 75 -5.98 -1.85 17.73
C ARG A 75 -6.80 -2.50 18.86
N VAL A 76 -6.52 -3.77 19.19
CA VAL A 76 -7.19 -4.47 20.30
C VAL A 76 -6.76 -3.85 21.64
N ALA A 77 -7.73 -3.60 22.52
CA ALA A 77 -7.47 -3.05 23.85
C ALA A 77 -6.43 -3.92 24.60
N GLY A 78 -5.46 -3.28 25.27
CA GLY A 78 -4.38 -3.98 25.96
C GLY A 78 -3.17 -4.34 25.09
N ALA A 79 -3.31 -4.41 23.76
CA ALA A 79 -2.18 -4.73 22.87
C ALA A 79 -1.07 -3.67 22.88
N LEU A 80 -1.43 -2.45 23.32
CA LEU A 80 -0.59 -1.28 23.35
C LEU A 80 -0.32 -0.75 24.77
N ASP A 81 -0.68 -1.51 25.80
CA ASP A 81 -0.45 -1.08 27.17
C ASP A 81 1.01 -1.31 27.57
N ALA A 82 1.55 -0.38 28.36
CA ALA A 82 2.85 -0.55 29.01
C ALA A 82 2.59 -0.87 30.47
N THR A 83 3.27 -1.89 30.98
CA THR A 83 3.19 -2.28 32.39
C THR A 83 4.48 -1.89 33.08
N THR A 84 4.36 -1.21 34.22
CA THR A 84 5.50 -0.86 35.08
C THR A 84 5.35 -1.63 36.39
N GLU A 85 6.34 -2.47 36.71
CA GLU A 85 6.40 -3.20 37.98
C GLU A 85 7.83 -3.14 38.51
N ASN A 86 7.99 -2.73 39.79
CA ASN A 86 9.28 -2.70 40.49
C ASN A 86 10.42 -2.07 39.66
N ASP A 87 10.20 -0.87 39.13
CA ASP A 87 11.16 -0.08 38.32
C ASP A 87 11.51 -0.69 36.94
N VAL A 88 10.85 -1.79 36.55
CA VAL A 88 10.94 -2.38 35.21
C VAL A 88 9.72 -1.95 34.40
N ARG A 89 9.97 -1.20 33.31
CA ARG A 89 8.94 -0.84 32.33
C ARG A 89 9.00 -1.81 31.16
N THR A 90 7.96 -2.62 30.99
CA THR A 90 7.77 -3.41 29.78
C THR A 90 6.82 -2.67 28.85
N GLU A 91 7.30 -2.35 27.67
CA GLU A 91 6.48 -1.78 26.61
C GLU A 91 6.67 -2.56 25.31
N PRO A 92 5.63 -2.67 24.47
CA PRO A 92 5.75 -3.30 23.16
C PRO A 92 6.88 -2.67 22.35
N PHE A 93 7.82 -3.52 21.90
CA PHE A 93 9.00 -3.11 21.18
C PHE A 93 8.66 -2.35 19.89
N GLY A 94 9.28 -1.18 19.69
CA GLY A 94 9.36 -0.50 18.40
C GLY A 94 8.03 0.00 17.83
N ARG A 95 7.45 1.07 18.38
CA ARG A 95 6.29 1.72 17.75
C ARG A 95 6.71 2.81 16.78
N ARG A 96 7.10 2.44 15.56
CA ARG A 96 7.31 3.44 14.50
C ARG A 96 6.05 3.84 13.74
N ASN A 97 4.96 3.07 13.78
CA ASN A 97 3.65 3.50 13.31
C ASN A 97 2.56 2.45 13.67
N PRO A 98 1.56 2.74 14.52
CA PRO A 98 0.48 1.80 14.81
C PRO A 98 -0.33 1.35 13.59
N SER A 99 -0.37 2.16 12.52
CA SER A 99 -1.06 1.78 11.27
C SER A 99 -0.23 0.91 10.33
N ASP A 100 1.07 0.75 10.57
CA ASP A 100 1.94 -0.16 9.82
C ASP A 100 3.10 -0.63 10.71
N PRO A 101 2.82 -1.51 11.69
CA PRO A 101 3.75 -1.81 12.77
C PRO A 101 5.04 -2.47 12.32
N TYR A 102 4.99 -3.22 11.22
CA TYR A 102 6.13 -3.95 10.67
C TYR A 102 6.63 -3.36 9.35
N GLY A 103 6.02 -2.27 8.85
CA GLY A 103 6.38 -1.68 7.56
C GLY A 103 5.93 -2.50 6.35
N LEU A 104 5.11 -3.54 6.54
CA LEU A 104 4.72 -4.49 5.49
C LEU A 104 3.78 -3.83 4.48
N ALA A 105 2.85 -3.01 4.94
CA ALA A 105 1.94 -2.33 4.03
C ALA A 105 2.72 -1.36 3.13
N ARG A 106 3.61 -0.55 3.73
CA ARG A 106 4.50 0.34 2.97
C ARG A 106 5.42 -0.44 2.02
N GLN A 107 5.97 -1.57 2.44
CA GLN A 107 6.81 -2.41 1.59
C GLN A 107 6.05 -2.94 0.37
N GLY A 108 4.83 -3.45 0.57
CA GLY A 108 4.00 -3.94 -0.51
C GLY A 108 3.64 -2.83 -1.50
N TRP A 109 3.25 -1.65 -1.00
CA TRP A 109 3.01 -0.49 -1.86
C TRP A 109 4.25 -0.04 -2.64
N ALA A 110 5.42 -0.02 -2.01
CA ALA A 110 6.68 0.32 -2.69
C ALA A 110 7.02 -0.70 -3.79
N ARG A 111 6.75 -2.00 -3.54
CA ARG A 111 6.94 -3.07 -4.52
C ARG A 111 6.00 -2.94 -5.72
N LEU A 112 4.75 -2.55 -5.48
CA LEU A 112 3.75 -2.38 -6.53
C LEU A 112 3.90 -1.06 -7.30
N ALA A 113 4.61 -0.08 -6.74
CA ALA A 113 4.73 1.27 -7.31
C ALA A 113 5.09 1.30 -8.81
N PRO A 114 6.04 0.49 -9.33
CA PRO A 114 6.40 0.51 -10.74
C PRO A 114 5.29 0.05 -11.69
N PHE A 115 4.29 -0.69 -11.20
CA PHE A 115 3.22 -1.30 -12.00
C PHE A 115 1.89 -0.57 -11.85
N ARG A 116 1.87 0.54 -11.12
CA ARG A 116 0.66 1.32 -10.94
C ARG A 116 0.28 2.00 -12.23
N LYS A 117 -1.02 2.25 -12.41
CA LYS A 117 -1.52 3.15 -13.45
C LYS A 117 -0.70 4.43 -13.37
N ALA A 118 -0.18 4.90 -14.50
CA ALA A 118 0.30 6.27 -14.56
C ALA A 118 -0.82 7.14 -13.99
N ASN A 119 -0.49 8.00 -13.02
CA ASN A 119 -1.42 9.07 -12.73
C ASN A 119 -1.67 9.71 -14.09
N LEU A 120 -2.93 9.71 -14.55
CA LEU A 120 -3.34 10.67 -15.56
C LEU A 120 -2.83 11.97 -14.97
N ASP A 121 -1.77 12.52 -15.55
CA ASP A 121 -1.25 13.80 -15.11
C ASP A 121 -2.48 14.69 -15.08
N VAL A 122 -2.92 15.08 -13.89
CA VAL A 122 -3.46 16.41 -13.74
C VAL A 122 -2.25 17.26 -14.05
N SER A 123 -2.05 17.44 -15.36
CA SER A 123 -1.18 18.44 -15.89
C SER A 123 -1.79 19.70 -15.32
N GLU A 124 -1.22 20.16 -14.21
CA GLU A 124 -0.99 21.57 -14.07
C GLU A 124 -0.12 21.95 -15.27
N SER A 125 -0.77 22.07 -16.43
CA SER A 125 -0.43 23.08 -17.39
C SER A 125 -0.62 24.39 -16.63
N SER A 126 0.37 24.75 -15.82
CA SER A 126 0.74 26.13 -15.63
C SER A 126 1.05 26.64 -17.02
N GLY A 127 -0.02 27.00 -17.74
CA GLY A 127 0.04 27.81 -18.93
C GLY A 127 0.61 29.14 -18.50
N VAL A 128 1.94 29.22 -18.44
CA VAL A 128 2.62 30.48 -18.64
C VAL A 128 2.31 30.84 -20.09
N LEU A 129 1.26 31.63 -20.26
CA LEU A 129 1.03 32.42 -21.46
C LEU A 129 2.29 33.27 -21.66
N VAL A 130 3.21 32.81 -22.51
CA VAL A 130 4.22 33.67 -23.12
C VAL A 130 3.46 34.54 -24.12
N GLY A 131 2.76 35.54 -23.59
CA GLY A 131 2.25 36.65 -24.35
C GLY A 131 3.45 37.47 -24.78
N ALA A 132 3.85 37.29 -26.04
CA ALA A 132 4.69 38.26 -26.72
C ALA A 132 4.00 39.63 -26.60
N ILE A 133 4.63 40.56 -25.89
CA ILE A 133 4.23 41.97 -25.87
C ILE A 133 4.49 42.50 -27.29
N PRO A 134 3.48 42.95 -28.06
CA PRO A 134 3.77 43.70 -29.27
C PRO A 134 4.37 45.05 -28.85
N SER A 135 5.61 45.31 -29.25
CA SER A 135 6.22 46.63 -29.15
C SER A 135 5.42 47.60 -30.01
N SER A 136 4.76 48.58 -29.39
CA SER A 136 4.14 49.71 -30.07
C SER A 136 5.20 50.59 -30.75
N PRO A 137 4.95 51.13 -31.96
CA PRO A 137 5.83 52.11 -32.57
C PRO A 137 5.57 53.48 -31.93
N THR A 138 6.59 54.11 -31.36
CA THR A 138 6.57 55.56 -31.12
C THR A 138 6.99 56.25 -32.41
N GLU A 139 6.03 56.89 -33.06
CA GLU A 139 6.24 57.83 -34.17
C GLU A 139 6.99 59.07 -33.68
N ASP A 140 8.04 59.44 -34.40
CA ASP A 140 8.68 60.76 -34.37
C ASP A 140 7.69 61.83 -34.86
N SER A 141 7.49 62.89 -34.07
CA SER A 141 7.29 64.29 -34.51
C SER A 141 7.21 65.24 -33.31
#